data_AF-A0AAE3FV13-F1
#
_entry.id   AF-A0AAE3FV13-F1
#
_cell.length_a   1.000
_cell.length_b   1.000
_cell.length_c   1.000
_cell.angle_alpha   90.00
_cell.angle_beta   90.00
_cell.angle_gamma   90.00
#
_symmetry.space_group_name_H-M   'P 1'
#
loop_
_entity.id
_entity.type
_entity.pdbx_description
1 polymer ?
#
loop_
_entity_poly.entity_id
_entity_poly.type
_entity_poly.pdbx_seq_one_letter_code
_entity_poly.pdbx_strand_id
1 'polypeptide(L)'
;MAPPTDDKPTEFDENTDHTSSQSADHSETVSEPPPTRSDVTDPSDAHESTRTDTDVTAPVETQQPEDAIEPPSAQRPPVIEEAAETEMNKTGLAVDSSWWYWVAAVPLYVIGGIVGSILVGVLFLFTITIDIVGAGGIATGLFTVIVVLVAAAFGLFGIALLFLFPIGIYLDAKEITDADVDWDPDAVLYGLMAAGSAFLTAFTLSLVVALYYLYRRHQYLGEP
;
A
#
# COMPACT_ATOMS: atom_id res chain seq x y z
N MET A 1 -56.00 -2.67 61.00
CA MET A 1 -55.47 -4.02 61.27
C MET A 1 -54.66 -4.43 60.06
N ALA A 2 -53.33 -4.45 60.20
CA ALA A 2 -52.40 -4.91 59.17
C ALA A 2 -51.99 -6.36 59.50
N PRO A 3 -51.92 -7.28 58.52
CA PRO A 3 -51.25 -8.56 58.68
C PRO A 3 -49.78 -8.51 58.20
N PRO A 4 -48.95 -9.49 58.61
CA PRO A 4 -47.50 -9.35 58.67
C PRO A 4 -46.77 -9.76 57.38
N THR A 5 -45.53 -9.27 57.30
CA THR A 5 -44.44 -9.64 56.39
C THR A 5 -44.08 -11.13 56.48
N ASP A 6 -43.85 -11.75 55.33
CA ASP A 6 -43.21 -13.08 55.23
C ASP A 6 -41.96 -12.96 54.34
N ASP A 7 -40.80 -13.04 55.00
CA ASP A 7 -39.50 -13.25 54.39
C ASP A 7 -39.32 -14.74 54.08
N LYS A 8 -38.86 -15.08 52.87
CA LYS A 8 -38.05 -16.29 52.67
C LYS A 8 -36.94 -16.08 51.64
N PRO A 9 -35.68 -16.45 51.97
CA PRO A 9 -34.54 -16.48 51.06
C PRO A 9 -34.31 -17.89 50.51
N THR A 10 -33.93 -18.00 49.23
CA THR A 10 -33.34 -19.18 48.56
C THR A 10 -33.15 -18.78 47.09
N GLU A 11 -32.07 -19.04 46.36
CA GLU A 11 -30.96 -19.98 46.52
C GLU A 11 -29.80 -19.44 45.66
N PHE A 12 -28.58 -19.71 46.13
CA PHE A 12 -27.33 -19.34 45.49
C PHE A 12 -26.87 -20.58 44.70
N ASP A 13 -27.06 -20.60 43.39
CA ASP A 13 -26.54 -21.68 42.55
C ASP A 13 -25.06 -21.44 42.25
N GLU A 14 -24.25 -21.98 43.16
CA GLU A 14 -22.85 -22.30 43.01
C GLU A 14 -22.73 -23.50 42.06
N ASN A 15 -22.35 -23.26 40.81
CA ASN A 15 -21.94 -24.34 39.90
C ASN A 15 -20.46 -24.19 39.56
N THR A 16 -19.66 -24.75 40.46
CA THR A 16 -18.23 -25.04 40.34
C THR A 16 -18.02 -26.28 39.47
N ASP A 17 -16.83 -26.31 38.85
CA ASP A 17 -16.14 -27.49 38.33
C ASP A 17 -16.66 -28.17 37.07
N HIS A 18 -15.93 -27.95 35.96
CA HIS A 18 -15.48 -29.06 35.13
C HIS A 18 -14.07 -28.83 34.58
N THR A 19 -13.12 -29.45 35.27
CA THR A 19 -12.16 -30.43 34.73
C THR A 19 -11.20 -29.98 33.62
N SER A 20 -9.98 -29.70 34.05
CA SER A 20 -8.77 -29.90 33.24
C SER A 20 -8.64 -31.37 32.82
N SER A 21 -8.59 -31.62 31.51
CA SER A 21 -8.09 -32.88 30.96
C SER A 21 -6.99 -32.60 29.95
N GLN A 22 -5.79 -32.85 30.45
CA GLN A 22 -4.51 -33.00 29.79
C GLN A 22 -4.50 -34.32 29.00
N SER A 23 -4.24 -34.25 27.69
CA SER A 23 -3.73 -35.34 26.83
C SER A 23 -2.80 -34.68 25.82
N ALA A 24 -1.48 -34.91 25.88
CA ALA A 24 -0.79 -36.05 25.28
C ALA A 24 -1.06 -36.09 23.75
N ASP A 25 -0.13 -35.54 22.97
CA ASP A 25 0.88 -36.32 22.26
C ASP A 25 0.34 -36.91 20.96
N HIS A 26 0.63 -36.21 19.85
CA HIS A 26 0.78 -36.84 18.55
C HIS A 26 1.75 -36.01 17.70
N SER A 27 3.00 -36.43 17.73
CA SER A 27 3.97 -36.16 16.67
C SER A 27 3.62 -37.03 15.46
N GLU A 28 2.88 -36.52 14.48
CA GLU A 28 2.80 -37.13 13.16
C GLU A 28 3.85 -36.51 12.25
N THR A 29 4.90 -37.29 12.03
CA THR A 29 5.91 -37.08 11.00
C THR A 29 5.23 -37.35 9.65
N VAL A 30 4.77 -36.31 8.96
CA VAL A 30 4.26 -36.44 7.59
C VAL A 30 5.47 -36.47 6.66
N SER A 31 5.74 -37.66 6.15
CA SER A 31 6.70 -37.93 5.07
C SER A 31 6.32 -37.15 3.81
N GLU A 32 7.19 -36.25 3.38
CA GLU A 32 7.13 -35.65 2.05
C GLU A 32 7.37 -36.74 0.97
N PRO A 33 6.52 -36.82 -0.07
CA PRO A 33 6.84 -37.60 -1.25
C PRO A 33 7.86 -36.87 -2.16
N PRO A 34 8.73 -37.60 -2.86
CA PRO A 34 9.79 -37.01 -3.71
C PRO A 34 9.20 -36.31 -4.95
N PRO A 35 9.90 -35.30 -5.51
CA PRO A 35 9.44 -34.60 -6.70
C PRO A 35 9.48 -35.52 -7.92
N THR A 36 8.33 -35.75 -8.53
CA THR A 36 8.20 -36.40 -9.83
C THR A 36 8.78 -35.48 -10.90
N ARG A 37 9.98 -35.84 -11.35
CA ARG A 37 10.66 -35.30 -12.53
C ARG A 37 9.84 -35.65 -13.78
N SER A 38 9.16 -34.66 -14.35
CA SER A 38 8.58 -34.74 -15.69
C SER A 38 9.53 -34.08 -16.68
N ASP A 39 10.45 -34.90 -17.19
CA ASP A 39 11.21 -34.63 -18.40
C ASP A 39 10.28 -34.77 -19.62
N VAL A 40 10.39 -33.81 -20.56
CA VAL A 40 10.38 -34.01 -22.02
C VAL A 40 9.08 -34.54 -22.65
N THR A 41 8.35 -33.70 -23.41
CA THR A 41 8.28 -33.67 -24.89
C THR A 41 7.26 -32.59 -25.31
N ASP A 42 7.64 -31.64 -26.17
CA ASP A 42 7.14 -31.52 -27.55
C ASP A 42 7.32 -30.08 -28.10
N PRO A 43 8.21 -29.87 -29.09
CA PRO A 43 8.27 -28.65 -29.88
C PRO A 43 7.37 -28.78 -31.11
N SER A 44 6.88 -27.63 -31.60
CA SER A 44 6.19 -27.43 -32.89
C SER A 44 4.68 -27.26 -32.76
N ASP A 45 4.24 -26.02 -32.91
CA ASP A 45 3.15 -25.58 -33.81
C ASP A 45 2.98 -24.06 -33.58
N ALA A 46 3.64 -23.22 -34.37
CA ALA A 46 3.11 -22.71 -35.64
C ALA A 46 1.78 -21.96 -35.47
N HIS A 47 1.83 -20.72 -34.97
CA HIS A 47 0.78 -19.73 -35.22
C HIS A 47 1.40 -18.39 -35.66
N GLU A 48 1.55 -18.33 -36.98
CA GLU A 48 0.94 -17.30 -37.85
C GLU A 48 1.14 -15.84 -37.45
N SER A 49 2.11 -15.22 -38.12
CA SER A 49 2.27 -13.78 -38.22
C SER A 49 1.06 -13.13 -38.92
N THR A 50 0.25 -12.38 -38.18
CA THR A 50 -0.68 -11.41 -38.80
C THR A 50 0.09 -10.11 -39.04
N ARG A 51 0.70 -10.04 -40.22
CA ARG A 51 1.32 -8.86 -40.81
C ARG A 51 0.19 -7.98 -41.37
N THR A 52 -0.12 -6.87 -40.72
CA THR A 52 -1.02 -5.85 -41.28
C THR A 52 -0.21 -4.91 -42.14
N ASP A 53 -0.03 -5.28 -43.40
CA ASP A 53 0.35 -4.35 -44.47
C ASP A 53 -0.84 -3.42 -44.73
N THR A 54 -0.69 -2.14 -44.42
CA THR A 54 -1.53 -1.09 -45.02
C THR A 54 -0.66 -0.23 -45.91
N ASP A 55 -0.72 -0.62 -47.18
CA ASP A 55 -0.38 0.13 -48.38
C ASP A 55 -0.99 1.54 -48.32
N VAL A 56 -0.14 2.57 -48.31
CA VAL A 56 -0.51 3.95 -48.67
C VAL A 56 0.48 4.44 -49.71
N THR A 57 0.11 4.18 -50.95
CA THR A 57 0.64 4.77 -52.17
C THR A 57 0.28 6.25 -52.26
N ALA A 58 1.26 7.16 -52.42
CA ALA A 58 1.40 8.07 -53.57
C ALA A 58 2.41 9.22 -53.35
N PRO A 59 3.00 9.77 -54.44
CA PRO A 59 4.22 10.58 -54.45
C PRO A 59 3.97 12.08 -54.61
N VAL A 60 4.84 12.93 -54.05
CA VAL A 60 5.04 14.30 -54.55
C VAL A 60 6.52 14.64 -54.47
N GLU A 61 7.18 14.47 -55.60
CA GLU A 61 8.45 15.09 -55.95
C GLU A 61 8.15 16.55 -56.32
N THR A 62 8.78 17.52 -55.64
CA THR A 62 8.85 18.91 -56.10
C THR A 62 10.31 19.32 -56.06
N GLN A 63 10.88 19.43 -57.26
CA GLN A 63 12.23 19.92 -57.53
C GLN A 63 12.26 21.45 -57.55
N GLN A 64 13.36 22.00 -57.00
CA GLN A 64 14.09 23.24 -57.39
C GLN A 64 13.46 24.62 -57.01
N PRO A 65 14.25 25.69 -56.71
CA PRO A 65 15.64 25.92 -57.08
C PRO A 65 16.65 26.43 -56.04
N GLU A 66 17.92 26.24 -56.45
CA GLU A 66 19.17 26.83 -56.00
C GLU A 66 19.19 28.37 -56.03
N ASP A 67 20.24 28.90 -55.40
CA ASP A 67 20.75 30.28 -55.44
C ASP A 67 20.18 31.30 -54.46
N ALA A 68 20.67 31.25 -53.22
CA ALA A 68 20.93 32.44 -52.43
C ALA A 68 22.34 32.36 -51.80
N ILE A 69 23.25 33.15 -52.36
CA ILE A 69 24.63 33.36 -51.92
C ILE A 69 24.58 34.07 -50.55
N GLU A 70 24.83 33.35 -49.45
CA GLU A 70 25.08 33.97 -48.15
C GLU A 70 26.58 34.31 -47.98
N PRO A 71 26.90 35.50 -47.43
CA PRO A 71 28.26 35.98 -47.27
C PRO A 71 29.04 35.24 -46.18
N PRO A 72 30.38 35.19 -46.27
CA PRO A 72 31.21 34.49 -45.31
C PRO A 72 31.39 35.30 -44.02
N SER A 73 31.52 34.57 -42.91
CA SER A 73 32.22 34.96 -41.70
C SER A 73 31.45 35.78 -40.64
N ALA A 74 30.91 35.04 -39.68
CA ALA A 74 31.34 35.22 -38.29
C ALA A 74 31.35 33.84 -37.61
N GLN A 75 32.52 33.24 -37.43
CA GLN A 75 32.70 32.12 -36.52
C GLN A 75 32.23 32.58 -35.13
N ARG A 76 30.99 32.22 -34.77
CA ARG A 76 30.59 32.19 -33.37
C ARG A 76 31.48 31.14 -32.70
N PRO A 77 32.17 31.47 -31.59
CA PRO A 77 32.89 30.45 -30.82
C PRO A 77 31.91 29.33 -30.46
N PRO A 78 32.39 28.07 -30.38
CA PRO A 78 31.54 26.95 -30.01
C PRO A 78 30.86 27.29 -28.68
N VAL A 79 29.53 27.25 -28.68
CA VAL A 79 28.70 27.33 -27.49
C VAL A 79 29.01 26.07 -26.67
N ILE A 80 30.01 26.15 -25.79
CA ILE A 80 30.36 25.07 -24.85
C ILE A 80 29.43 25.11 -23.62
N GLU A 81 28.55 26.12 -23.50
CA GLU A 81 27.63 26.24 -22.37
C GLU A 81 26.41 25.30 -22.45
N GLU A 82 25.90 24.96 -23.65
CA GLU A 82 24.67 24.16 -23.79
C GLU A 82 24.89 22.65 -23.56
N ALA A 83 26.12 22.16 -23.80
CA ALA A 83 26.49 20.78 -23.54
C ALA A 83 26.77 20.50 -22.04
N ALA A 84 27.15 21.53 -21.26
CA ALA A 84 27.45 21.37 -19.83
C ALA A 84 26.19 21.40 -18.95
N GLU A 85 25.16 22.17 -19.33
CA GLU A 85 23.89 22.20 -18.59
C GLU A 85 23.06 20.92 -18.81
N THR A 86 23.18 20.31 -19.99
CA THR A 86 22.46 19.07 -20.31
C THR A 86 23.07 17.83 -19.61
N GLU A 87 24.37 17.85 -19.29
CA GLU A 87 25.01 16.74 -18.55
C GLU A 87 24.90 16.85 -17.02
N MET A 88 24.73 18.05 -16.44
CA MET A 88 24.47 18.19 -14.99
C MET A 88 23.04 17.82 -14.57
N ASN A 89 22.09 17.73 -15.51
CA ASN A 89 20.77 17.15 -15.23
C ASN A 89 20.71 15.64 -15.50
N LYS A 90 21.85 15.04 -15.89
CA LYS A 90 22.00 13.63 -16.28
C LYS A 90 22.87 12.80 -15.33
N THR A 91 23.30 13.38 -14.23
CA THR A 91 23.48 12.67 -12.97
C THR A 91 22.08 12.48 -12.36
N GLY A 92 21.22 11.57 -12.85
CA GLY A 92 21.48 10.13 -12.75
C GLY A 92 21.78 9.81 -11.30
N LEU A 93 20.74 9.60 -10.46
CA LEU A 93 20.73 8.76 -9.25
C LEU A 93 19.51 8.97 -8.31
N ALA A 94 18.68 10.01 -8.49
CA ALA A 94 17.47 10.19 -7.68
C ALA A 94 16.22 10.01 -8.55
N VAL A 95 15.51 8.89 -8.37
CA VAL A 95 14.13 8.74 -8.87
C VAL A 95 13.26 9.71 -8.07
N ASP A 96 12.96 10.89 -8.64
CA ASP A 96 12.09 11.90 -8.02
C ASP A 96 10.61 11.48 -8.15
N SER A 97 10.28 10.36 -7.53
CA SER A 97 8.89 9.96 -7.33
C SER A 97 8.41 10.47 -6.00
N SER A 98 7.30 11.19 -5.98
CA SER A 98 6.60 11.51 -4.72
C SER A 98 5.53 10.46 -4.36
N TRP A 99 5.36 9.42 -5.18
CA TRP A 99 4.31 8.43 -4.99
C TRP A 99 4.56 7.50 -3.79
N TRP A 100 5.82 7.27 -3.41
CA TRP A 100 6.18 6.50 -2.21
C TRP A 100 5.58 7.06 -0.91
N TYR A 101 5.24 8.37 -0.83
CA TYR A 101 4.57 8.94 0.35
C TYR A 101 3.22 8.26 0.63
N TRP A 102 2.49 7.86 -0.41
CA TRP A 102 1.23 7.14 -0.26
C TRP A 102 1.43 5.71 0.22
N VAL A 103 2.59 5.11 -0.10
CA VAL A 103 3.00 3.81 0.42
C VAL A 103 3.40 3.93 1.90
N ALA A 104 4.19 4.94 2.27
CA ALA A 104 4.58 5.23 3.64
C ALA A 104 3.42 5.66 4.55
N ALA A 105 2.34 6.22 3.98
CA ALA A 105 1.16 6.58 4.74
C ALA A 105 0.42 5.36 5.33
N VAL A 106 0.54 4.17 4.73
CA VAL A 106 -0.12 2.94 5.23
C VAL A 106 0.40 2.50 6.60
N PRO A 107 1.72 2.28 6.83
CA PRO A 107 2.21 1.94 8.16
C PRO A 107 1.91 3.01 9.20
N LEU A 108 2.02 4.29 8.82
CA LEU A 108 1.67 5.41 9.71
C LEU A 108 0.19 5.40 10.09
N TYR A 109 -0.69 5.12 9.13
CA TYR A 109 -2.13 4.98 9.36
C TYR A 109 -2.42 3.84 10.33
N VAL A 110 -1.82 2.66 10.13
CA VAL A 110 -2.02 1.51 11.03
C VAL A 110 -1.53 1.81 12.45
N ILE A 111 -0.32 2.37 12.59
CA ILE A 111 0.24 2.75 13.90
C ILE A 111 -0.63 3.81 14.57
N GLY A 112 -1.04 4.85 13.82
CA GLY A 112 -1.92 5.90 14.30
C GLY A 112 -3.28 5.36 14.76
N GLY A 113 -3.83 4.38 14.04
CA GLY A 113 -5.06 3.69 14.42
C GLY A 113 -4.92 2.90 15.72
N ILE A 114 -3.83 2.16 15.90
CA ILE A 114 -3.56 1.40 17.13
C ILE A 114 -3.39 2.35 18.33
N VAL A 115 -2.49 3.33 18.21
CA VAL A 115 -2.20 4.30 19.27
C VAL A 115 -3.44 5.11 19.61
N GLY A 116 -4.16 5.59 18.59
CA GLY A 116 -5.41 6.33 18.74
C GLY A 116 -6.48 5.51 19.44
N SER A 117 -6.65 4.23 19.08
CA SER A 117 -7.63 3.34 19.72
C SER A 117 -7.33 3.10 21.20
N ILE A 118 -6.05 2.89 21.54
CA ILE A 118 -5.62 2.75 22.94
C ILE A 118 -5.93 4.02 23.72
N LEU A 119 -5.57 5.19 23.18
CA LEU A 119 -5.82 6.48 23.82
C LEU A 119 -7.32 6.72 24.02
N VAL A 120 -8.15 6.46 23.00
CA VAL A 120 -9.61 6.55 23.10
C VAL A 120 -10.14 5.65 24.21
N GLY A 121 -9.67 4.40 24.30
CA GLY A 121 -10.07 3.47 25.36
C GLY A 121 -9.73 3.98 26.76
N VAL A 122 -8.51 4.52 26.95
CA VAL A 122 -8.08 5.10 28.24
C VAL A 122 -8.95 6.32 28.61
N LEU A 123 -9.16 7.23 27.66
CA LEU A 123 -9.97 8.43 27.88
C LEU A 123 -11.45 8.10 28.15
N PHE A 124 -11.98 7.06 27.51
CA PHE A 124 -13.34 6.58 27.75
C PHE A 124 -13.55 6.09 29.19
N LEU A 125 -12.58 5.33 29.74
CA LEU A 125 -12.63 4.91 31.15
C LEU A 125 -12.62 6.12 32.10
N PHE A 126 -11.87 7.16 31.74
CA PHE A 126 -11.85 8.41 32.49
C PHE A 126 -13.20 9.13 32.46
N THR A 127 -13.90 9.17 31.32
CA THR A 127 -15.23 9.82 31.25
C THR A 127 -16.27 9.07 32.07
N ILE A 128 -16.22 7.73 32.08
CA ILE A 128 -17.09 6.91 32.96
C ILE A 128 -16.86 7.28 34.43
N THR A 129 -15.60 7.45 34.84
CA THR A 129 -15.26 7.83 36.21
C THR A 129 -15.87 9.19 36.58
N ILE A 130 -15.81 10.17 35.68
CA ILE A 130 -16.43 11.50 35.87
C ILE A 130 -17.95 11.39 35.99
N ASP A 131 -18.59 10.55 35.16
CA ASP A 131 -20.03 10.37 35.19
C ASP A 131 -20.51 9.75 36.50
N ILE A 132 -19.77 8.76 37.04
CA ILE A 132 -20.04 8.16 38.35
C ILE A 132 -19.96 9.21 39.48
N VAL A 133 -19.01 10.14 39.41
CA VAL A 133 -18.80 11.17 40.44
C VAL A 133 -19.84 12.30 40.39
N GLY A 134 -20.65 12.38 39.32
CA GLY A 134 -21.82 13.25 39.31
C GLY A 134 -22.13 13.94 37.97
N ALA A 135 -21.42 13.62 36.89
CA ALA A 135 -21.74 14.20 35.58
C ALA A 135 -22.93 13.51 34.87
N GLY A 136 -23.43 12.39 35.41
CA GLY A 136 -24.73 11.83 35.02
C GLY A 136 -24.83 11.38 33.55
N GLY A 137 -23.70 11.06 32.91
CA GLY A 137 -23.62 10.60 31.51
C GLY A 137 -23.26 11.69 30.51
N ILE A 138 -23.19 12.96 30.92
CA ILE A 138 -22.87 14.08 30.02
C ILE A 138 -21.42 13.97 29.51
N ALA A 139 -20.48 13.56 30.37
CA ALA A 139 -19.07 13.46 30.00
C ALA A 139 -18.87 12.38 28.93
N THR A 140 -19.41 11.19 29.15
CA THR A 140 -19.36 10.08 28.18
C THR A 140 -20.11 10.43 26.90
N GLY A 141 -21.27 11.10 26.98
CA GLY A 141 -22.03 11.52 25.81
C GLY A 141 -21.25 12.47 24.90
N LEU A 142 -20.66 13.54 25.46
CA LEU A 142 -19.85 14.50 24.70
C LEU A 142 -18.59 13.84 24.12
N PHE A 143 -17.90 13.03 24.92
CA PHE A 143 -16.72 12.30 24.46
C PHE A 143 -17.05 11.38 23.30
N THR A 144 -18.17 10.65 23.37
CA THR A 144 -18.61 9.75 22.29
C THR A 144 -18.85 10.52 21.00
N VAL A 145 -19.50 11.69 21.04
CA VAL A 145 -19.69 12.53 19.85
C VAL A 145 -18.34 12.95 19.24
N ILE A 146 -17.39 13.38 20.06
CA ILE A 146 -16.05 13.77 19.60
C ILE A 146 -15.32 12.57 18.97
N VAL A 147 -15.34 11.41 19.63
CA VAL A 147 -14.72 10.18 19.13
C VAL A 147 -15.33 9.77 17.81
N VAL A 148 -16.65 9.83 17.66
CA VAL A 148 -17.33 9.50 16.38
C VAL A 148 -16.87 10.43 15.27
N LEU A 149 -16.75 11.74 15.52
CA LEU A 149 -16.27 12.69 14.52
C LEU A 149 -14.82 12.44 14.11
N VAL A 150 -13.94 12.20 15.10
CA VAL A 150 -12.53 11.88 14.84
C VAL A 150 -12.39 10.55 14.11
N ALA A 151 -13.13 9.52 14.53
CA ALA A 151 -13.13 8.21 13.89
C ALA A 151 -13.69 8.28 12.45
N ALA A 152 -14.71 9.11 12.20
CA ALA A 152 -15.22 9.35 10.86
C ALA A 152 -14.18 10.01 9.96
N ALA A 153 -13.48 11.05 10.45
CA ALA A 153 -12.41 11.71 9.70
C ALA A 153 -11.24 10.75 9.41
N PHE A 154 -10.84 9.95 10.42
CA PHE A 154 -9.80 8.94 10.28
C PHE A 154 -10.21 7.85 9.27
N GLY A 155 -11.46 7.39 9.34
CA GLY A 155 -12.01 6.41 8.40
C GLY A 155 -12.07 6.93 6.96
N LEU A 156 -12.42 8.21 6.76
CA LEU A 156 -12.37 8.85 5.43
C LEU A 156 -10.94 8.87 4.86
N PHE A 157 -9.95 9.14 5.70
CA PHE A 157 -8.55 9.04 5.29
C PHE A 157 -8.14 7.60 4.96
N GLY A 158 -8.61 6.62 5.72
CA GLY A 158 -8.45 5.19 5.40
C GLY A 158 -9.08 4.80 4.05
N ILE A 159 -10.26 5.35 3.72
CA ILE A 159 -10.89 5.16 2.41
C ILE A 159 -10.04 5.78 1.30
N ALA A 160 -9.48 6.97 1.51
CA ALA A 160 -8.55 7.55 0.55
C ALA A 160 -7.34 6.63 0.32
N LEU A 161 -6.71 6.14 1.38
CA LEU A 161 -5.61 5.18 1.28
C LEU A 161 -6.00 3.89 0.57
N LEU A 162 -7.25 3.46 0.64
CA LEU A 162 -7.71 2.21 0.00
C LEU A 162 -7.51 2.27 -1.52
N PHE A 163 -7.64 3.45 -2.11
CA PHE A 163 -7.42 3.69 -3.54
C PHE A 163 -6.02 4.22 -3.83
N LEU A 164 -5.51 5.12 -2.99
CA LEU A 164 -4.25 5.80 -3.24
C LEU A 164 -3.03 4.90 -2.98
N PHE A 165 -3.12 3.91 -2.09
CA PHE A 165 -2.02 2.98 -1.87
C PHE A 165 -1.74 2.08 -3.09
N PRO A 166 -2.73 1.39 -3.69
CA PRO A 166 -2.49 0.61 -4.92
C PRO A 166 -2.05 1.46 -6.11
N ILE A 167 -2.60 2.67 -6.26
CA ILE A 167 -2.19 3.59 -7.33
C ILE A 167 -0.76 4.08 -7.09
N GLY A 168 -0.45 4.48 -5.85
CA GLY A 168 0.85 5.00 -5.47
C GLY A 168 1.95 3.98 -5.67
N ILE A 169 1.78 2.73 -5.22
CA ILE A 169 2.80 1.70 -5.42
C ILE A 169 3.01 1.36 -6.90
N TYR A 170 1.95 1.40 -7.72
CA TYR A 170 2.04 1.12 -9.15
C TYR A 170 2.83 2.21 -9.88
N LEU A 171 2.48 3.48 -9.63
CA LEU A 171 3.16 4.61 -10.27
C LEU A 171 4.61 4.73 -9.80
N ASP A 172 4.86 4.51 -8.51
CA ASP A 172 6.20 4.50 -7.94
C ASP A 172 7.05 3.38 -8.55
N ALA A 173 6.55 2.14 -8.61
CA ALA A 173 7.26 1.01 -9.20
C ALA A 173 7.53 1.22 -10.70
N LYS A 174 6.57 1.79 -11.43
CA LYS A 174 6.75 2.11 -12.84
C LYS A 174 7.90 3.11 -13.06
N GLU A 175 7.95 4.17 -12.26
CA GLU A 175 9.02 5.17 -12.37
C GLU A 175 10.39 4.58 -12.01
N ILE A 176 10.46 3.64 -11.08
CA ILE A 176 11.70 2.90 -10.75
C ILE A 176 12.15 2.03 -11.93
N THR A 177 11.24 1.25 -12.55
CA THR A 177 11.55 0.44 -13.74
C THR A 177 12.02 1.31 -14.91
N ASP A 178 11.41 2.47 -15.11
CA ASP A 178 11.79 3.40 -16.18
C ASP A 178 13.17 4.07 -15.93
N ALA A 179 13.69 4.05 -14.70
CA ALA A 179 14.94 4.70 -14.30
C ALA A 179 16.22 3.86 -14.47
N ASP A 180 16.12 2.63 -14.99
CA ASP A 180 17.25 1.70 -15.26
C ASP A 180 18.18 1.50 -14.05
N VAL A 181 17.59 1.24 -12.88
CA VAL A 181 18.32 0.88 -11.65
C VAL A 181 18.37 -0.64 -11.47
N ASP A 182 19.29 -1.12 -10.61
CA ASP A 182 19.49 -2.57 -10.35
C ASP A 182 18.23 -3.31 -9.86
N TRP A 183 17.22 -2.59 -9.37
CA TRP A 183 15.95 -3.17 -8.96
C TRP A 183 14.87 -2.88 -10.00
N ASP A 184 14.36 -3.94 -10.63
CA ASP A 184 13.26 -3.86 -11.59
C ASP A 184 11.96 -4.45 -10.99
N PRO A 185 11.14 -3.63 -10.31
CA PRO A 185 9.85 -4.07 -9.78
C PRO A 185 8.79 -4.19 -10.88
N ASP A 186 8.12 -5.34 -10.98
CA ASP A 186 6.91 -5.45 -11.81
C ASP A 186 5.79 -4.59 -11.22
N ALA A 187 5.57 -3.41 -11.82
CA ALA A 187 4.59 -2.43 -11.37
C ALA A 187 3.17 -3.01 -11.27
N VAL A 188 2.76 -3.84 -12.24
CA VAL A 188 1.42 -4.44 -12.27
C VAL A 188 1.28 -5.42 -11.11
N LEU A 189 2.28 -6.25 -10.87
CA LEU A 189 2.27 -7.21 -9.77
C LEU A 189 2.19 -6.51 -8.40
N TYR A 190 3.00 -5.47 -8.18
CA TYR A 190 2.96 -4.70 -6.92
C TYR A 190 1.64 -3.96 -6.74
N GLY A 191 1.10 -3.35 -7.80
CA GLY A 191 -0.21 -2.71 -7.79
C GLY A 191 -1.33 -3.69 -7.43
N LEU A 192 -1.31 -4.89 -8.01
CA LEU A 192 -2.30 -5.94 -7.70
C LEU A 192 -2.14 -6.50 -6.28
N MET A 193 -0.91 -6.71 -5.78
CA MET A 193 -0.69 -7.11 -4.39
C MET A 193 -1.16 -6.03 -3.40
N ALA A 194 -0.91 -4.76 -3.70
CA ALA A 194 -1.40 -3.66 -2.89
C ALA A 194 -2.92 -3.57 -2.90
N ALA A 195 -3.55 -3.66 -4.07
CA ALA A 195 -5.01 -3.72 -4.17
C ALA A 195 -5.58 -4.91 -3.40
N GLY A 196 -5.10 -6.12 -3.71
CA GLY A 196 -5.55 -7.35 -3.05
C GLY A 196 -5.40 -7.28 -1.53
N SER A 197 -4.25 -6.83 -1.02
CA SER A 197 -4.05 -6.67 0.42
C SER A 197 -4.98 -5.61 1.03
N ALA A 198 -5.17 -4.47 0.37
CA ALA A 198 -5.97 -3.37 0.91
C ALA A 198 -7.46 -3.74 0.96
N PHE A 199 -8.01 -4.26 -0.15
CA PHE A 199 -9.43 -4.60 -0.26
C PHE A 199 -9.81 -5.89 0.50
N LEU A 200 -8.95 -6.91 0.53
CA LEU A 200 -9.30 -8.20 1.13
C LEU A 200 -8.99 -8.30 2.62
N THR A 201 -8.06 -7.47 3.14
CA THR A 201 -7.58 -7.62 4.54
C THR A 201 -7.68 -6.37 5.38
N ALA A 202 -8.40 -5.35 4.90
CA ALA A 202 -8.59 -4.08 5.59
C ALA A 202 -7.25 -3.51 6.10
N PHE A 203 -6.25 -3.47 5.21
CA PHE A 203 -4.86 -3.02 5.45
C PHE A 203 -3.95 -3.90 6.29
N THR A 204 -4.41 -5.03 6.84
CA THR A 204 -3.55 -5.89 7.67
C THR A 204 -2.35 -6.42 6.90
N LEU A 205 -2.57 -6.99 5.70
CA LEU A 205 -1.48 -7.42 4.83
C LEU A 205 -0.83 -6.23 4.11
N SER A 206 -1.55 -5.12 3.91
CA SER A 206 -0.99 -3.93 3.27
C SER A 206 0.17 -3.33 4.07
N LEU A 207 0.14 -3.46 5.40
CA LEU A 207 1.27 -3.09 6.25
C LEU A 207 2.54 -3.86 5.85
N VAL A 208 2.43 -5.18 5.69
CA VAL A 208 3.58 -6.04 5.33
C VAL A 208 4.08 -5.71 3.93
N VAL A 209 3.16 -5.55 2.96
CA VAL A 209 3.50 -5.18 1.58
C VAL A 209 4.19 -3.82 1.53
N ALA A 210 3.64 -2.80 2.22
CA ALA A 210 4.20 -1.46 2.26
C ALA A 210 5.59 -1.45 2.90
N LEU A 211 5.77 -2.10 4.05
CA LEU A 211 7.07 -2.16 4.73
C LEU A 211 8.12 -2.90 3.89
N TYR A 212 7.75 -4.02 3.28
CA TYR A 212 8.65 -4.76 2.39
C TYR A 212 9.06 -3.91 1.18
N TYR A 213 8.11 -3.22 0.56
CA TYR A 213 8.36 -2.35 -0.58
C TYR A 213 9.29 -1.19 -0.23
N LEU A 214 9.00 -0.44 0.85
CA LEU A 214 9.83 0.68 1.31
C LEU A 214 11.23 0.21 1.73
N TYR A 215 11.33 -0.98 2.35
CA TYR A 215 12.63 -1.58 2.65
C TYR A 215 13.44 -1.83 1.38
N ARG A 216 12.83 -2.41 0.35
CA ARG A 216 13.50 -2.64 -0.95
C ARG A 216 13.87 -1.30 -1.58
N ARG A 217 12.96 -0.33 -1.64
CA ARG A 217 13.21 1.02 -2.16
C ARG A 217 14.42 1.66 -1.49
N HIS A 218 14.46 1.65 -0.17
CA HIS A 218 15.60 2.16 0.60
C HIS A 218 16.93 1.45 0.28
N GLN A 219 16.93 0.13 0.09
CA GLN A 219 18.15 -0.63 -0.22
C GLN A 219 18.76 -0.26 -1.58
N TYR A 220 17.95 0.05 -2.60
CA TYR A 220 18.45 0.35 -3.95
C TYR A 220 18.58 1.84 -4.25
N LEU A 221 17.73 2.68 -3.65
CA LEU A 221 17.68 4.12 -3.94
C LEU A 221 18.22 4.97 -2.78
N GLY A 222 18.52 4.39 -1.62
CA GLY A 222 19.00 5.10 -0.44
C GLY A 222 17.92 5.90 0.31
N GLU A 223 16.80 6.19 -0.33
CA GLU A 223 15.61 6.81 0.25
C GLU A 223 14.46 5.80 0.35
N PRO A 224 13.71 5.79 1.47
CA PRO A 224 12.57 4.91 1.65
C PRO A 224 11.41 5.22 0.69
#